data_AF-A0AAV3BNR7-F1
#
_entry.id   AF-A0AAV3BNR7-F1
#
_cell.length_a   1.000
_cell.length_b   1.000
_cell.length_c   1.000
_cell.angle_alpha   90.00
_cell.angle_beta   90.00
_cell.angle_gamma   90.00
#
_symmetry.space_group_name_H-M   'P 1'
#
loop_
_entity.id
_entity.type
_entity.pdbx_description
1 polymer ?
#
loop_
_entity_poly.entity_id
_entity_poly.type
_entity_poly.pdbx_seq_one_letter_code
_entity_poly.pdbx_strand_id
1 'polypeptide(L)' 'MDRILEEYLEETIQNIGTNIKRRRLIKGWSLKQLSKKSGVGIKTINDIELGINKPSKNTLYKLSRGFGVTIDKLVYGK' A
#
# COMPACT_ATOMS: atom_id res chain seq x y z
N MET A 1 -26.39 -5.00 -2.39
CA MET A 1 -25.07 -5.56 -2.71
C MET A 1 -24.98 -6.91 -2.01
N ASP A 2 -24.39 -7.92 -2.65
CA ASP A 2 -24.22 -9.22 -2.00
C ASP A 2 -23.21 -9.11 -0.86
N ARG A 3 -23.60 -9.57 0.34
CA ARG A 3 -22.79 -9.58 1.56
C ARG A 3 -21.40 -10.23 1.37
N ILE A 4 -21.34 -11.22 0.47
CA ILE A 4 -20.11 -11.94 0.09
C ILE A 4 -19.15 -11.02 -0.68
N LEU A 5 -19.66 -10.15 -1.55
CA LEU A 5 -18.83 -9.19 -2.28
C LEU A 5 -18.30 -8.10 -1.35
N GLU A 6 -19.09 -7.66 -0.38
CA GLU A 6 -18.65 -6.69 0.65
C GLU A 6 -17.53 -7.28 1.51
N GLU A 7 -17.70 -8.51 2.02
CA GLU A 7 -16.69 -9.19 2.83
C GLU A 7 -15.37 -9.42 2.07
N TYR A 8 -15.45 -9.86 0.81
CA TYR A 8 -14.29 -10.04 -0.06
C TYR A 8 -13.58 -8.71 -0.35
N LEU A 9 -14.34 -7.63 -0.57
CA LEU A 9 -13.78 -6.31 -0.82
C LEU A 9 -13.10 -5.75 0.45
N GLU A 10 -13.70 -5.97 1.62
CA GLU A 10 -13.15 -5.60 2.92
C GLU A 10 -11.80 -6.30 3.16
N GLU A 11 -11.74 -7.62 2.96
CA GLU A 11 -10.51 -8.43 3.10
C GLU A 11 -9.41 -8.00 2.10
N THR A 12 -9.80 -7.69 0.86
CA THR A 12 -8.86 -7.24 -0.17
C THR A 12 -8.27 -5.87 0.15
N ILE A 13 -9.08 -4.95 0.67
CA ILE A 13 -8.63 -3.62 1.12
C ILE A 13 -7.78 -3.74 2.40
N GLN A 14 -8.08 -4.70 3.28
CA GLN A 14 -7.34 -4.97 4.51
C GLN A 14 -5.86 -5.30 4.25
N ASN A 15 -5.54 -5.88 3.09
CA ASN A 15 -4.21 -6.40 2.77
C ASN A 15 -3.26 -5.42 2.05
N ILE A 16 -3.68 -4.17 1.82
CA ILE A 16 -2.88 -3.21 1.05
C ILE A 16 -1.56 -2.85 1.75
N GLY A 17 -1.57 -2.76 3.09
CA GLY A 17 -0.36 -2.53 3.89
C GLY A 17 0.67 -3.66 3.72
N THR A 18 0.20 -4.90 3.74
CA THR A 18 1.01 -6.10 3.49
C THR A 18 1.61 -6.10 2.09
N ASN A 19 0.82 -5.72 1.07
CA ASN A 19 1.30 -5.61 -0.30
C ASN A 19 2.42 -4.57 -0.44
N ILE A 20 2.24 -3.39 0.17
CA ILE A 20 3.24 -2.31 0.18
C ILE A 20 4.52 -2.79 0.86
N LYS A 21 4.41 -3.39 2.05
CA LYS A 21 5.55 -3.93 2.82
C LYS A 21 6.31 -4.97 2.02
N ARG A 22 5.61 -5.93 1.41
CA ARG A 22 6.22 -6.99 0.61
C ARG A 22 7.01 -6.42 -0.56
N ARG A 23 6.42 -5.50 -1.34
CA ARG A 23 7.10 -4.86 -2.48
C ARG A 23 8.31 -4.05 -2.03
N ARG A 24 8.22 -3.36 -0.90
CA ARG A 24 9.35 -2.62 -0.31
C ARG A 24 10.50 -3.56 0.03
N LEU A 25 10.21 -4.69 0.68
CA LEU A 25 11.21 -5.68 1.07
C LEU A 25 11.84 -6.39 -0.14
N ILE A 26 11.05 -6.78 -1.14
CA ILE A 26 11.55 -7.39 -2.40
C ILE A 26 12.54 -6.46 -3.12
N LYS A 27 12.30 -5.15 -3.09
CA LYS A 27 13.22 -4.16 -3.66
C LYS A 27 14.41 -3.81 -2.75
N GLY A 28 14.51 -4.41 -1.56
CA GLY A 28 15.55 -4.11 -0.57
C GLY A 28 15.47 -2.69 -0.02
N TRP A 29 14.29 -2.06 -0.03
CA TRP A 29 14.13 -0.67 0.41
C TRP A 29 13.84 -0.57 1.91
N SER A 30 14.50 0.36 2.58
CA SER A 30 14.09 0.88 3.88
C SER A 30 12.85 1.78 3.75
N LEU A 31 12.17 2.04 4.86
CA LEU A 31 11.07 3.01 4.91
C LEU A 31 11.51 4.41 4.44
N LYS A 32 12.73 4.83 4.78
CA LYS A 32 13.32 6.10 4.34
C LYS A 32 13.50 6.17 2.82
N GLN A 33 13.93 5.07 2.19
CA GLN A 33 14.07 5.00 0.74
C GLN A 33 12.72 5.05 0.03
N LEU A 34 11.72 4.33 0.52
CA LEU A 34 10.36 4.41 -0.04
C LEU A 34 9.76 5.80 0.16
N SER A 35 9.98 6.42 1.31
CA SER A 35 9.55 7.79 1.59
C SER A 35 10.14 8.78 0.59
N LYS A 36 11.46 8.73 0.36
CA LYS A 36 12.13 9.57 -0.63
C LYS A 36 11.60 9.38 -2.05
N LYS A 37 11.26 8.14 -2.44
CA LYS A 37 10.77 7.82 -3.80
C LYS A 37 9.30 8.19 -4.02
N SER A 38 8.46 8.02 -3.01
CA SER A 38 7.01 8.26 -3.10
C SER A 38 6.58 9.66 -2.66
N GLY A 39 7.42 10.36 -1.88
CA GLY A 39 7.03 11.62 -1.23
C GLY A 39 5.99 11.44 -0.11
N VAL A 40 5.79 10.21 0.37
CA VAL A 40 4.95 9.90 1.54
C VAL A 40 5.83 9.85 2.78
N GLY A 41 5.38 10.41 3.90
CA GLY A 41 6.15 10.43 5.14
C GLY A 41 6.46 9.02 5.67
N ILE A 42 7.64 8.85 6.27
CA ILE A 42 8.10 7.56 6.83
C ILE A 42 7.07 6.99 7.82
N LYS A 43 6.56 7.82 8.74
CA LYS A 43 5.55 7.41 9.71
C LYS A 43 4.27 6.91 9.03
N THR A 44 3.78 7.65 8.03
CA THR A 44 2.59 7.25 7.27
C THR A 44 2.78 5.91 6.58
N ILE A 45 3.94 5.68 5.95
CA ILE A 45 4.27 4.40 5.33
C ILE A 45 4.28 3.28 6.38
N ASN A 46 4.92 3.50 7.53
CA ASN A 46 4.98 2.53 8.61
C ASN A 46 3.57 2.18 9.14
N ASP A 47 2.74 3.20 9.40
CA ASP A 47 1.38 3.01 9.90
C ASP A 47 0.51 2.25 8.87
N ILE A 48 0.71 2.48 7.57
CA ILE A 48 0.06 1.71 6.50
C ILE A 48 0.54 0.25 6.51
N GLU A 49 1.86 0.01 6.57
CA GLU A 49 2.42 -1.34 6.56
C GLU A 49 2.07 -2.17 7.80
N LEU A 50 1.73 -1.50 8.91
CA LEU A 50 1.22 -2.13 10.15
C LEU A 50 -0.31 -2.28 10.16
N GLY A 51 -1.01 -1.76 9.15
CA GLY A 51 -2.49 -1.78 9.11
C GLY A 51 -3.17 -0.78 10.06
N ILE A 52 -2.39 0.10 10.71
CA ILE A 52 -2.90 1.14 11.62
C ILE A 52 -3.66 2.21 10.84
N ASN A 53 -3.23 2.52 9.61
CA ASN A 53 -3.85 3.55 8.78
C ASN A 53 -4.16 3.04 7.37
N LYS A 54 -5.40 3.26 6.91
CA LYS A 54 -5.78 2.98 5.53
C LYS A 54 -5.27 4.11 4.62
N PRO A 55 -4.53 3.82 3.53
CA PRO A 55 -4.01 4.85 2.66
C PRO A 55 -5.13 5.56 1.90
N SER A 56 -5.08 6.90 1.84
CA SER A 56 -5.95 7.69 0.96
C SER A 56 -5.66 7.40 -0.52
N LYS A 57 -6.58 7.76 -1.43
CA LYS A 57 -6.36 7.68 -2.89
C LYS A 57 -5.08 8.41 -3.32
N ASN A 58 -4.83 9.60 -2.76
CA ASN A 58 -3.62 10.37 -3.06
C ASN A 58 -2.35 9.65 -2.55
N THR A 59 -2.41 9.05 -1.36
CA THR A 59 -1.30 8.26 -0.81
C THR A 59 -1.00 7.05 -1.69
N LEU A 60 -2.03 6.34 -2.16
CA LEU A 60 -1.86 5.22 -3.08
C LEU A 60 -1.22 5.65 -4.40
N TYR A 61 -1.65 6.78 -4.96
CA TYR A 61 -1.07 7.33 -6.19
C TYR A 61 0.40 7.72 -6.02
N LYS A 62 0.76 8.31 -4.87
CA LYS A 62 2.16 8.63 -4.55
C LYS A 62 3.02 7.38 -4.38
N LEU A 63 2.50 6.37 -3.67
CA LEU A 63 3.20 5.10 -3.48
C LEU A 63 3.36 4.34 -4.80
N SER A 64 2.33 4.32 -5.65
CA SER A 64 2.37 3.63 -6.93
C SER A 64 3.42 4.27 -7.85
N ARG A 65 3.48 5.60 -7.91
CA ARG A 65 4.57 6.33 -8.57
C ARG A 65 5.95 6.04 -7.97
N GLY A 66 6.07 6.02 -6.64
CA GLY A 66 7.34 5.70 -5.96
C GLY A 66 7.85 4.28 -6.24
N PHE A 67 6.94 3.32 -6.45
CA PHE A 67 7.27 1.95 -6.83
C PHE A 67 7.43 1.74 -8.34
N GLY A 68 6.93 2.65 -9.18
CA GLY A 68 6.86 2.49 -10.62
C GLY A 68 5.83 1.44 -11.06
N VAL A 69 4.70 1.36 -10.35
CA VAL A 69 3.62 0.38 -10.61
C VAL A 69 2.27 1.09 -10.65
N THR A 70 1.24 0.38 -11.10
CA THR A 70 -0.15 0.84 -11.07
C THR A 70 -0.76 0.70 -9.67
N ILE A 71 -1.88 1.37 -9.40
CA ILE A 71 -2.56 1.29 -8.10
C ILE A 71 -3.13 -0.12 -7.88
N ASP A 72 -3.69 -0.75 -8.91
CA ASP A 72 -4.19 -2.13 -8.88
C ASP A 72 -3.10 -3.12 -8.42
N LYS A 73 -1.84 -2.95 -8.84
CA LYS A 73 -0.72 -3.75 -8.32
C LYS A 73 -0.48 -3.56 -6.83
N LEU A 74 -0.76 -2.39 -6.26
CA LEU A 74 -0.66 -2.18 -4.81
C LEU A 74 -1.85 -2.78 -4.07
N VAL A 75 -3.05 -2.68 -4.63
CA VAL A 75 -4.30 -3.15 -4.00
C VAL A 75 -4.42 -4.68 -4.08
N TYR A 76 -4.24 -5.27 -5.27
CA TYR A 76 -4.47 -6.69 -5.52
C TYR A 76 -3.21 -7.56 -5.44
N GLY A 77 -2.02 -6.95 -5.33
CA GLY A 77 -0.77 -7.68 -5.13
C GLY A 77 -0.26 -8.52 -6.32
N LYS A 78 -0.89 -8.41 -7.51
CA LYS A 78 -0.49 -9.10 -8.76
C LYS A 78 0.69 -8.41 -9.49
#